data_AF-W9KD07-F1
#
_entry.id   AF-W9KD07-F1
#
_cell.length_a   1.000
_cell.length_b   1.000
_cell.length_c   1.000
_cell.angle_alpha   90.00
_cell.angle_beta   90.00
_cell.angle_gamma   90.00
#
_symmetry.space_group_name_H-M   'P 1'
#
loop_
_entity.id
_entity.type
_entity.pdbx_description
1 polymer ?
#
loop_
_entity_poly.entity_id
_entity_poly.type
_entity_poly.pdbx_seq_one_letter_code
_entity_poly.pdbx_strand_id
1 'polypeptide(L)'
;MSDHENQAMAEVGDIANRIDALKIAGKKRRQPRKPLKEALCSYGEAADALSEHAANVVKLLRAGGLFNEEDLESVRTAQNRAIELGRAARLLNDSATQTVVRQVISLGDKTFFNIDGLLQHFEKPIEKIAQGKIQGAQSGDILWKIAEECYHQATRPSGDLNLEDCLTTSEVVEREEKKEHWIKFWIQSLCNCPGGPTIFQPENFVFSDSVNKPPKYMPRYLFRAYDDNSTGRNDKDVIASILSQCGEANRHGIDIFSMDYKEASQMLHQHLDKGPFSSSVTDNLVSWSSSLMFVIQYANWRFCYPQFSHPGDICICAVDTSQFPRRQFARDKWLLNSFKDAEHSDQENNFRDLRLNRSEYDNGEYLSQGVLHIEERSCTLSLRRLKNAGLWDLYPEFNVNDVENDADVRVQWTKYVKLLRSLWHSVRTTTKANVQCALDIARKCFQSFDQDDMALLLLSFCERKLHRENPSFQNPFTDLLPPVAIEDIDYKEPAEVDRYSTLRKRLSELRKASGERGMKLFDQLYELEDTEEN
;
A
#
# COMPACT_ATOMS: atom_id res chain seq x y z
N MET A 1 35.15 53.85 -2.00
CA MET A 1 33.82 53.22 -2.09
C MET A 1 33.65 52.73 -3.50
N SER A 2 33.56 51.42 -3.69
CA SER A 2 33.45 50.79 -5.01
C SER A 2 31.99 50.69 -5.44
N ASP A 3 31.72 50.65 -6.75
CA ASP A 3 30.36 50.51 -7.30
C ASP A 3 29.61 49.28 -6.75
N HIS A 4 30.33 48.26 -6.27
CA HIS A 4 29.76 47.08 -5.63
C HIS A 4 29.14 47.35 -4.25
N GLU A 5 29.66 48.29 -3.46
CA GLU A 5 29.12 48.65 -2.13
C GLU A 5 27.80 49.42 -2.25
N ASN A 6 27.72 50.33 -3.23
CA ASN A 6 26.51 51.11 -3.51
C ASN A 6 25.37 50.24 -4.06
N GLN A 7 25.69 49.22 -4.85
CA GLN A 7 24.71 48.27 -5.38
C GLN A 7 24.16 47.34 -4.28
N ALA A 8 25.02 46.90 -3.35
CA ALA A 8 24.61 46.11 -2.20
C ALA A 8 23.63 46.86 -1.27
N MET A 9 23.88 48.15 -1.00
CA MET A 9 22.98 49.00 -0.21
C MET A 9 21.61 49.18 -0.87
N ALA A 10 21.58 49.41 -2.19
CA ALA A 10 20.33 49.59 -2.93
C ALA A 10 19.47 48.32 -2.91
N GLU A 11 20.09 47.14 -3.05
CA GLU A 11 19.41 45.86 -2.97
C GLU A 11 18.85 45.58 -1.56
N VAL A 12 19.61 45.88 -0.50
CA VAL A 12 19.13 45.73 0.89
C VAL A 12 17.96 46.68 1.20
N GLY A 13 18.00 47.91 0.70
CA GLY A 13 16.91 48.87 0.83
C GLY A 13 15.63 48.46 0.09
N ASP A 14 15.75 47.91 -1.13
CA ASP A 14 14.60 47.41 -1.91
C ASP A 14 13.98 46.18 -1.24
N ILE A 15 14.79 45.28 -0.68
CA ILE A 15 14.33 44.15 0.13
C ILE A 15 13.56 44.63 1.36
N ALA A 16 14.07 45.62 2.11
CA ALA A 16 13.37 46.15 3.29
C ALA A 16 11.98 46.71 2.94
N ASN A 17 11.85 47.38 1.79
CA ASN A 17 10.59 47.93 1.30
C ASN A 17 9.61 46.84 0.83
N ARG A 18 10.10 45.81 0.12
CA ARG A 18 9.29 44.65 -0.30
C ARG A 18 8.85 43.79 0.88
N ILE A 19 9.66 43.69 1.92
CA ILE A 19 9.30 43.01 3.18
C ILE A 19 8.19 43.78 3.93
N ASP A 20 8.20 45.11 3.90
CA ASP A 20 7.07 45.90 4.43
C ASP A 20 5.80 45.77 3.58
N ALA A 21 5.92 45.45 2.28
CA ALA A 21 4.77 45.08 1.45
C ALA A 21 4.21 43.67 1.77
N LEU A 22 5.06 42.75 2.28
CA LEU A 22 4.66 41.44 2.79
C LEU A 22 4.01 41.50 4.18
N LYS A 23 4.21 42.58 4.94
CA LYS A 23 3.37 42.86 6.12
C LYS A 23 1.96 43.18 5.64
N ILE A 24 1.09 42.17 5.67
CA ILE A 24 -0.35 42.37 5.66
C ILE A 24 -0.73 42.99 7.01
N ALA A 25 -0.40 44.27 7.20
CA ALA A 25 -0.96 45.07 8.26
C ALA A 25 -2.46 45.15 7.98
N GLY A 26 -3.27 44.69 8.94
CA GLY A 26 -4.71 44.83 8.93
C GLY A 26 -5.12 46.30 8.87
N LYS A 27 -5.09 46.90 7.68
CA LYS A 27 -5.74 48.18 7.44
C LYS A 27 -7.24 47.90 7.45
N LYS A 28 -7.92 48.47 8.45
CA LYS A 28 -9.37 48.62 8.55
C LYS A 28 -9.92 49.40 7.35
N ARG A 29 -9.94 48.79 6.16
CA ARG A 29 -10.78 49.18 5.03
C ARG A 29 -11.19 47.89 4.35
N ARG A 30 -12.50 47.71 4.18
CA ARG A 30 -13.13 46.62 3.44
C ARG A 30 -12.62 46.65 2.00
N GLN A 31 -11.45 46.05 1.75
CA GLN A 31 -11.08 45.64 0.40
C GLN A 31 -11.90 44.40 0.04
N PRO A 32 -12.37 44.29 -1.21
CA PRO A 32 -13.01 43.07 -1.67
C PRO A 32 -12.00 41.93 -1.46
N ARG A 33 -12.45 40.84 -0.81
CA ARG A 33 -11.64 39.64 -0.59
C ARG A 33 -11.09 39.20 -1.95
N LYS A 34 -9.79 39.37 -2.18
CA LYS A 34 -9.12 38.62 -3.25
C LYS A 34 -9.42 37.13 -3.02
N PRO A 35 -9.75 36.35 -4.05
CA PRO A 35 -9.87 34.90 -3.93
C PRO A 35 -8.65 34.32 -3.21
N LEU A 36 -8.85 33.40 -2.26
CA LEU A 36 -7.77 32.80 -1.47
C LEU A 36 -6.64 32.28 -2.36
N LYS A 37 -7.00 31.68 -3.50
CA LYS A 37 -6.06 31.19 -4.51
C LYS A 37 -5.13 32.30 -5.04
N GLU A 38 -5.67 33.47 -5.37
CA GLU A 38 -4.86 34.60 -5.86
C GLU A 38 -3.95 35.17 -4.76
N ALA A 39 -4.42 35.19 -3.51
CA ALA A 39 -3.60 35.61 -2.38
C ALA A 39 -2.44 34.65 -2.11
N LEU A 40 -2.68 33.33 -2.22
CA LEU A 40 -1.63 32.31 -2.07
C LEU A 40 -0.62 32.33 -3.22
N CYS A 41 -1.09 32.50 -4.47
CA CYS A 41 -0.20 32.68 -5.63
C CYS A 41 0.68 33.91 -5.47
N SER A 42 0.09 35.05 -5.11
CA SER A 42 0.84 36.29 -4.89
C SER A 42 1.84 36.19 -3.73
N TYR A 43 1.52 35.43 -2.67
CA TYR A 43 2.46 35.14 -1.60
C TYR A 43 3.63 34.29 -2.09
N GLY A 44 3.36 33.25 -2.88
CA GLY A 44 4.39 32.39 -3.48
C GLY A 44 5.38 33.18 -4.33
N GLU A 45 4.87 33.98 -5.28
CA GLU A 45 5.71 34.83 -6.14
C GLU A 45 6.59 35.79 -5.33
N ALA A 46 6.05 36.39 -4.28
CA ALA A 46 6.80 37.31 -3.43
C ALA A 46 7.84 36.58 -2.56
N ALA A 47 7.54 35.36 -2.10
CA ALA A 47 8.47 34.52 -1.36
C ALA A 47 9.64 34.04 -2.23
N ASP A 48 9.39 33.69 -3.49
CA ASP A 48 10.42 33.29 -4.46
C ASP A 48 11.38 34.45 -4.75
N ALA A 49 10.84 35.63 -5.09
CA ALA A 49 11.65 36.82 -5.34
C ALA A 49 12.50 37.20 -4.12
N LEU A 50 11.90 37.16 -2.92
CA LEU A 50 12.61 37.44 -1.67
C LEU A 50 13.72 36.43 -1.40
N SER A 51 13.49 35.16 -1.69
CA SER A 51 14.49 34.08 -1.52
C SER A 51 15.68 34.28 -2.46
N GLU A 52 15.44 34.67 -3.71
CA GLU A 52 16.49 35.01 -4.67
C GLU A 52 17.32 36.21 -4.20
N HIS A 53 16.66 37.28 -3.76
CA HIS A 53 17.33 38.46 -3.23
C HIS A 53 18.16 38.16 -1.98
N ALA A 54 17.62 37.37 -1.04
CA ALA A 54 18.35 36.94 0.14
C ALA A 54 19.61 36.12 -0.21
N ALA A 55 19.53 35.25 -1.22
CA ALA A 55 20.68 34.49 -1.71
C ALA A 55 21.79 35.40 -2.28
N ASN A 56 21.42 36.48 -2.96
CA ASN A 56 22.39 37.46 -3.48
C ASN A 56 23.06 38.25 -2.35
N VAL A 57 22.31 38.71 -1.34
CA VAL A 57 22.88 39.35 -0.15
C VAL A 57 23.84 38.42 0.58
N VAL A 58 23.52 37.13 0.73
CA VAL A 58 24.42 36.14 1.33
C VAL A 58 25.71 35.99 0.53
N LYS A 59 25.67 36.04 -0.81
CA LYS A 59 26.88 36.01 -1.66
C LYS A 59 27.73 37.26 -1.45
N LEU A 60 27.12 38.45 -1.40
CA LEU A 60 27.82 39.72 -1.16
C LEU A 60 28.50 39.74 0.22
N LEU A 61 27.83 39.26 1.27
CA LEU A 61 28.42 39.13 2.61
C LEU A 61 29.60 38.16 2.67
N ARG A 62 29.61 37.12 1.83
CA ARG A 62 30.72 36.14 1.74
C ARG A 62 31.90 36.63 0.90
N ALA A 63 31.71 37.63 0.04
CA ALA A 63 32.74 38.13 -0.87
C ALA A 63 33.87 38.92 -0.17
N GLY A 64 33.69 39.29 1.11
CA GLY A 64 34.73 39.86 1.97
C GLY A 64 35.05 41.34 1.69
N GLY A 65 34.70 42.21 2.63
CA GLY A 65 35.01 43.64 2.62
C GLY A 65 34.97 44.23 4.04
N LEU A 66 35.63 45.37 4.25
CA LEU A 66 35.56 46.11 5.52
C LEU A 66 34.21 46.82 5.60
N PHE A 67 33.30 46.33 6.43
CA PHE A 67 32.01 46.99 6.69
C PHE A 67 32.22 48.27 7.50
N ASN A 68 31.59 49.36 7.06
CA ASN A 68 31.47 50.58 7.86
C ASN A 68 30.29 50.47 8.86
N GLU A 69 30.09 51.49 9.70
CA GLU A 69 29.05 51.49 10.74
C GLU A 69 27.62 51.47 10.15
N GLU A 70 27.41 52.08 8.98
CA GLU A 70 26.14 52.11 8.24
C GLU A 70 25.82 50.75 7.60
N ASP A 71 26.84 50.03 7.12
CA ASP A 71 26.73 48.67 6.62
C ASP A 71 26.32 47.70 7.75
N LEU A 72 26.93 47.85 8.93
CA LEU A 72 26.60 47.03 10.10
C LEU A 72 25.14 47.23 10.56
N GLU A 73 24.63 48.46 10.54
CA GLU A 73 23.24 48.75 10.88
C GLU A 73 22.25 48.25 9.81
N SER A 74 22.62 48.33 8.53
CA SER A 74 21.85 47.78 7.41
C SER A 74 21.78 46.25 7.48
N VAL A 75 22.89 45.59 7.81
CA VAL A 75 22.93 44.13 8.04
C VAL A 75 22.07 43.73 9.22
N ARG A 76 22.14 44.45 10.35
CA ARG A 76 21.28 44.20 11.52
C ARG A 76 19.79 44.36 11.17
N THR A 77 19.47 45.40 10.40
CA THR A 77 18.10 45.62 9.91
C THR A 77 17.62 44.46 9.05
N ALA A 78 18.43 44.02 8.08
CA ALA A 78 18.11 42.87 7.22
C ALA A 78 17.91 41.58 8.04
N GLN A 79 18.75 41.32 9.04
CA GLN A 79 18.61 40.18 9.95
C GLN A 79 17.29 40.22 10.73
N ASN A 80 16.93 41.36 11.31
CA ASN A 80 15.66 41.52 12.03
C ASN A 80 14.46 41.27 11.11
N ARG A 81 14.52 41.76 9.87
CA ARG A 81 13.48 41.53 8.86
C ARG A 81 13.35 40.06 8.47
N ALA A 82 14.48 39.36 8.28
CA ALA A 82 14.49 37.94 8.02
C ALA A 82 13.88 37.11 9.16
N ILE A 83 14.13 37.49 10.42
CA ILE A 83 13.50 36.85 11.60
C ILE A 83 11.98 37.02 11.57
N GLU A 84 11.48 38.23 11.29
CA GLU A 84 10.04 38.51 11.19
C GLU A 84 9.36 37.72 10.07
N LEU A 85 10.01 37.63 8.90
CA LEU A 85 9.55 36.77 7.81
C LEU A 85 9.51 35.30 8.22
N GLY A 86 10.55 34.82 8.92
CA GLY A 86 10.57 33.45 9.45
C GLY A 86 9.48 33.20 10.50
N ARG A 87 9.03 34.21 11.24
CA ARG A 87 7.85 34.13 12.12
C ARG A 87 6.55 34.06 11.31
N ALA A 88 6.39 34.93 10.31
CA ALA A 88 5.21 34.96 9.45
C ALA A 88 5.05 33.64 8.65
N ALA A 89 6.14 33.11 8.11
CA ALA A 89 6.14 31.83 7.39
C ALA A 89 5.72 30.67 8.30
N ARG A 90 6.21 30.63 9.54
CA ARG A 90 5.77 29.63 10.54
C ARG A 90 4.28 29.75 10.85
N LEU A 91 3.78 30.96 11.11
CA LEU A 91 2.34 31.19 11.35
C LEU A 91 1.46 30.75 10.17
N LEU A 92 1.92 31.01 8.94
CA LEU A 92 1.21 30.56 7.74
C LEU A 92 1.19 29.02 7.66
N ASN A 93 2.34 28.38 7.88
CA ASN A 93 2.45 26.92 7.87
C ASN A 93 1.57 26.26 8.95
N ASP A 94 1.58 26.80 10.17
CA ASP A 94 0.76 26.31 11.27
C ASP A 94 -0.73 26.48 10.96
N SER A 95 -1.12 27.65 10.42
CA SER A 95 -2.51 27.92 10.02
C SER A 95 -2.98 27.02 8.87
N ALA A 96 -2.11 26.75 7.89
CA ALA A 96 -2.39 25.84 6.78
C ALA A 96 -2.56 24.40 7.28
N THR A 97 -1.65 23.95 8.14
CA THR A 97 -1.73 22.64 8.81
C THR A 97 -3.05 22.49 9.55
N GLN A 98 -3.41 23.44 10.40
CA GLN A 98 -4.67 23.42 11.15
C GLN A 98 -5.90 23.44 10.26
N THR A 99 -5.83 24.09 9.11
CA THR A 99 -6.94 24.11 8.14
C THR A 99 -7.12 22.74 7.51
N VAL A 100 -6.03 22.10 7.08
CA VAL A 100 -6.02 20.75 6.50
C VAL A 100 -6.48 19.71 7.52
N VAL A 101 -5.96 19.76 8.75
CA VAL A 101 -6.36 18.86 9.85
C VAL A 101 -7.85 18.99 10.14
N ARG A 102 -8.38 20.21 10.25
CA ARG A 102 -9.82 20.45 10.45
C ARG A 102 -10.66 19.87 9.32
N GLN A 103 -10.18 19.98 8.08
CA GLN A 103 -10.87 19.41 6.92
C GLN A 103 -10.90 17.89 7.00
N VAL A 104 -9.77 17.22 7.27
CA VAL A 104 -9.70 15.76 7.43
C VAL A 104 -10.63 15.29 8.56
N ILE A 105 -10.58 15.94 9.72
CA ILE A 105 -11.42 15.60 10.88
C ILE A 105 -12.92 15.77 10.56
N SER A 106 -13.28 16.77 9.75
CA SER A 106 -14.68 17.02 9.38
C SER A 106 -15.28 15.94 8.48
N LEU A 107 -14.44 15.12 7.85
CA LEU A 107 -14.86 14.02 7.00
C LEU A 107 -15.14 12.72 7.79
N GLY A 108 -14.70 12.66 9.05
CA GLY A 108 -15.01 11.57 9.95
C GLY A 108 -16.36 11.75 10.65
N ASP A 109 -16.99 10.64 11.02
CA ASP A 109 -18.21 10.66 11.81
C ASP A 109 -17.88 10.87 13.30
N LYS A 110 -18.33 12.01 13.84
CA LYS A 110 -18.11 12.39 15.24
C LYS A 110 -19.17 11.84 16.20
N THR A 111 -20.19 11.16 15.68
CA THR A 111 -21.24 10.54 16.52
C THR A 111 -20.73 9.32 17.28
N PHE A 112 -19.57 8.77 16.89
CA PHE A 112 -18.90 7.72 17.64
C PHE A 112 -18.46 8.21 19.04
N PHE A 113 -18.44 7.28 19.99
CA PHE A 113 -18.21 7.55 21.41
C PHE A 113 -16.96 8.41 21.68
N ASN A 114 -17.16 9.58 22.31
CA ASN A 114 -16.13 10.51 22.82
C ASN A 114 -14.98 10.85 21.84
N ILE A 115 -15.28 10.92 20.53
CA ILE A 115 -14.28 11.27 19.52
C ILE A 115 -13.68 12.66 19.77
N ASP A 116 -14.48 13.65 20.20
CA ASP A 116 -13.98 15.01 20.44
C ASP A 116 -12.92 15.04 21.55
N GLY A 117 -13.08 14.24 22.61
CA GLY A 117 -12.07 14.11 23.67
C GLY A 117 -10.77 13.49 23.17
N LEU A 118 -10.85 12.48 22.30
CA LEU A 118 -9.67 11.86 21.67
C LEU A 118 -8.97 12.82 20.71
N LEU A 119 -9.73 13.55 19.88
CA LEU A 119 -9.19 14.55 18.96
C LEU A 119 -8.45 15.66 19.72
N GLN A 120 -8.98 16.10 20.87
CA GLN A 120 -8.31 17.07 21.72
C GLN A 120 -7.02 16.49 22.35
N HIS A 121 -7.05 15.24 22.80
CA HIS A 121 -5.87 14.58 23.37
C HIS A 121 -4.74 14.44 22.34
N PHE A 122 -5.08 14.08 21.11
CA PHE A 122 -4.13 13.81 20.02
C PHE A 122 -3.91 14.99 19.07
N GLU A 123 -4.35 16.21 19.41
CA GLU A 123 -4.25 17.39 18.54
C GLU A 123 -2.82 17.60 18.00
N LYS A 124 -1.82 17.64 18.89
CA LYS A 124 -0.41 17.85 18.52
C LYS A 124 0.17 16.70 17.67
N PRO A 125 -0.01 15.42 18.05
CA PRO A 125 0.35 14.30 17.17
C PRO A 125 -0.26 14.40 15.76
N ILE A 126 -1.56 14.74 15.65
CA ILE A 126 -2.24 14.87 14.36
C ILE A 126 -1.66 16.03 13.55
N GLU A 127 -1.41 17.19 14.16
CA GLU A 127 -0.76 18.32 13.48
C GLU A 127 0.64 17.97 12.98
N LYS A 128 1.44 17.25 13.78
CA LYS A 128 2.78 16.77 13.39
C LYS A 128 2.72 15.83 12.19
N ILE A 129 1.76 14.90 12.18
CA ILE A 129 1.51 13.99 11.04
C ILE A 129 1.17 14.80 9.78
N ALA A 130 0.24 15.76 9.90
CA ALA A 130 -0.18 16.61 8.80
C ALA A 130 0.99 17.43 8.23
N GLN A 131 1.81 18.06 9.09
CA GLN A 131 3.01 18.79 8.67
C GLN A 131 3.97 17.92 7.87
N GLY A 132 4.23 16.69 8.34
CA GLY A 132 5.11 15.74 7.65
C GLY A 132 4.62 15.36 6.26
N LYS A 133 3.31 15.21 6.06
CA LYS A 133 2.73 14.84 4.75
C LYS A 133 2.58 16.04 3.82
N ILE A 134 2.30 17.23 4.33
CA ILE A 134 2.19 18.45 3.51
C ILE A 134 3.52 18.76 2.80
N GLN A 135 4.66 18.53 3.46
CA GLN A 135 6.00 18.85 2.93
C GLN A 135 6.46 17.95 1.76
N GLY A 136 5.68 16.95 1.35
CA GLY A 136 6.03 16.05 0.23
C GLY A 136 4.86 15.57 -0.63
N ALA A 137 3.63 16.02 -0.38
CA ALA A 137 2.46 15.54 -1.11
C ALA A 137 2.16 16.38 -2.36
N GLN A 138 1.70 15.70 -3.43
CA GLN A 138 1.09 16.36 -4.58
C GLN A 138 -0.27 16.96 -4.19
N SER A 139 -0.65 18.08 -4.82
CA SER A 139 -1.81 18.91 -4.45
C SER A 139 -3.18 18.18 -4.40
N GLY A 140 -3.31 16.99 -5.00
CA GLY A 140 -4.56 16.23 -5.07
C GLY A 140 -4.77 15.22 -3.94
N ASP A 141 -3.70 14.81 -3.25
CA ASP A 141 -3.74 13.62 -2.38
C ASP A 141 -3.58 13.92 -0.89
N ILE A 142 -3.35 15.18 -0.55
CA ILE A 142 -2.94 15.62 0.80
C ILE A 142 -3.92 15.13 1.87
N LEU A 143 -5.23 15.25 1.63
CA LEU A 143 -6.25 14.92 2.63
C LEU A 143 -6.26 13.43 2.96
N TRP A 144 -6.36 12.57 1.94
CA TRP A 144 -6.44 11.13 2.17
C TRP A 144 -5.09 10.56 2.66
N LYS A 145 -3.94 11.09 2.21
CA LYS A 145 -2.61 10.69 2.73
C LYS A 145 -2.43 11.02 4.20
N ILE A 146 -3.02 12.13 4.68
CA ILE A 146 -3.04 12.48 6.11
C ILE A 146 -3.98 11.54 6.88
N ALA A 147 -5.19 11.33 6.37
CA ALA A 147 -6.17 10.44 7.00
C ALA A 147 -5.62 8.99 7.11
N GLU A 148 -4.96 8.50 6.07
CA GLU A 148 -4.31 7.18 6.02
C GLU A 148 -3.16 7.07 7.02
N GLU A 149 -2.30 8.08 7.13
CA GLU A 149 -1.23 8.06 8.14
C GLU A 149 -1.80 8.10 9.56
N CYS A 150 -2.83 8.93 9.81
CA CYS A 150 -3.52 8.92 11.10
C CYS A 150 -4.11 7.54 11.42
N TYR A 151 -4.73 6.88 10.43
CA TYR A 151 -5.20 5.51 10.55
C TYR A 151 -4.06 4.54 10.91
N HIS A 152 -2.92 4.62 10.23
CA HIS A 152 -1.77 3.75 10.52
C HIS A 152 -1.20 3.99 11.91
N GLN A 153 -1.10 5.24 12.35
CA GLN A 153 -0.64 5.60 13.69
C GLN A 153 -1.64 5.16 14.77
N ALA A 154 -2.94 5.16 14.48
CA ALA A 154 -3.97 4.69 15.40
C ALA A 154 -3.98 3.15 15.56
N THR A 155 -3.53 2.42 14.54
CA THR A 155 -3.60 0.94 14.49
C THR A 155 -2.29 0.24 14.85
N ARG A 156 -1.15 0.90 14.69
CA ARG A 156 0.17 0.34 15.02
C ARG A 156 0.41 0.39 16.53
N PRO A 157 0.94 -0.68 17.16
CA PRO A 157 1.24 -0.68 18.60
C PRO A 157 2.19 0.44 19.05
N SER A 158 3.08 0.88 18.17
CA SER A 158 4.06 1.94 18.44
C SER A 158 3.68 3.28 17.82
N GLY A 159 2.41 3.46 17.43
CA GLY A 159 1.96 4.67 16.74
C GLY A 159 1.60 5.81 17.70
N ASP A 160 1.84 7.05 17.28
CA ASP A 160 1.63 8.25 18.10
C ASP A 160 0.13 8.51 18.41
N LEU A 161 -0.79 7.83 17.69
CA LEU A 161 -2.25 7.91 17.87
C LEU A 161 -2.84 6.64 18.49
N ASN A 162 -1.99 5.73 18.96
CA ASN A 162 -2.41 4.47 19.56
C ASN A 162 -3.02 4.72 20.95
N LEU A 163 -4.12 4.04 21.26
CA LEU A 163 -4.87 4.24 22.50
C LEU A 163 -4.38 3.42 23.70
N GLU A 164 -3.39 2.52 23.55
CA GLU A 164 -2.95 1.63 24.63
C GLU A 164 -2.50 2.40 25.88
N ASP A 165 -1.76 3.51 25.70
CA ASP A 165 -1.28 4.34 26.80
C ASP A 165 -2.43 5.11 27.50
N CYS A 166 -3.43 5.54 26.73
CA CYS A 166 -4.59 6.30 27.21
C CYS A 166 -5.61 5.41 27.96
N LEU A 167 -5.57 4.11 27.73
CA LEU A 167 -6.59 3.16 28.15
C LEU A 167 -6.17 2.29 29.34
N THR A 168 -4.99 2.53 29.92
CA THR A 168 -4.39 1.72 30.99
C THR A 168 -5.28 1.49 32.21
N THR A 169 -6.27 2.36 32.47
CA THR A 169 -7.19 2.29 33.62
C THR A 169 -8.61 1.79 33.29
N SER A 170 -8.95 1.54 32.01
CA SER A 170 -10.29 1.10 31.59
C SER A 170 -10.46 -0.42 31.63
N GLU A 171 -11.71 -0.89 31.79
CA GLU A 171 -12.04 -2.32 31.68
C GLU A 171 -11.75 -2.85 30.26
N VAL A 172 -11.41 -4.15 30.13
CA VAL A 172 -10.96 -4.74 28.85
C VAL A 172 -11.98 -4.56 27.72
N VAL A 173 -13.27 -4.73 28.00
CA VAL A 173 -14.34 -4.60 26.99
C VAL A 173 -14.45 -3.15 26.50
N GLU A 174 -14.48 -2.21 27.43
CA GLU A 174 -14.56 -0.77 27.12
C GLU A 174 -13.34 -0.29 26.31
N ARG A 175 -12.16 -0.88 26.54
CA ARG A 175 -10.95 -0.59 25.76
C ARG A 175 -11.08 -1.00 24.31
N GLU A 176 -11.52 -2.22 24.06
CA GLU A 176 -11.64 -2.75 22.70
C GLU A 176 -12.72 -2.02 21.90
N GLU A 177 -13.83 -1.66 22.54
CA GLU A 177 -14.85 -0.81 21.92
C GLU A 177 -14.32 0.59 21.59
N LYS A 178 -13.60 1.25 22.51
CA LYS A 178 -13.00 2.58 22.23
C LYS A 178 -12.00 2.53 21.09
N LYS A 179 -11.15 1.49 21.05
CA LYS A 179 -10.20 1.26 19.95
C LYS A 179 -10.91 1.11 18.61
N GLU A 180 -11.96 0.30 18.55
CA GLU A 180 -12.70 0.08 17.31
C GLU A 180 -13.38 1.37 16.82
N HIS A 181 -13.99 2.17 17.71
CA HIS A 181 -14.59 3.46 17.33
C HIS A 181 -13.55 4.46 16.81
N TRP A 182 -12.37 4.51 17.43
CA TRP A 182 -11.27 5.37 16.98
C TRP A 182 -10.75 4.97 15.59
N ILE A 183 -10.62 3.66 15.36
CA ILE A 183 -10.23 3.13 14.05
C ILE A 183 -11.32 3.42 13.00
N LYS A 184 -12.60 3.24 13.34
CA LYS A 184 -13.74 3.55 12.46
C LYS A 184 -13.79 5.02 12.07
N PHE A 185 -13.53 5.93 13.01
CA PHE A 185 -13.46 7.37 12.72
C PHE A 185 -12.45 7.69 11.60
N TRP A 186 -11.24 7.12 11.68
CA TRP A 186 -10.21 7.35 10.66
C TRP A 186 -10.52 6.66 9.34
N ILE A 187 -11.11 5.45 9.35
CA ILE A 187 -11.59 4.77 8.14
C ILE A 187 -12.63 5.66 7.43
N GLN A 188 -13.59 6.21 8.16
CA GLN A 188 -14.63 7.07 7.60
C GLN A 188 -14.04 8.38 7.04
N SER A 189 -13.14 9.00 7.80
CA SER A 189 -12.40 10.18 7.35
C SER A 189 -11.66 9.91 6.03
N LEU A 190 -11.02 8.75 5.94
CA LEU A 190 -10.25 8.33 4.77
C LEU A 190 -11.13 8.06 3.54
N CYS A 191 -12.23 7.31 3.70
CA CYS A 191 -13.16 7.00 2.60
C CYS A 191 -13.86 8.26 2.06
N ASN A 192 -14.12 9.24 2.92
CA ASN A 192 -14.76 10.50 2.53
C ASN A 192 -13.78 11.54 1.97
N CYS A 193 -12.47 11.28 2.02
CA CYS A 193 -11.51 12.16 1.36
C CYS A 193 -11.64 12.07 -0.17
N PRO A 194 -11.61 13.20 -0.90
CA PRO A 194 -11.53 13.17 -2.35
C PRO A 194 -10.31 12.38 -2.82
N GLY A 195 -10.53 11.45 -3.76
CA GLY A 195 -9.48 10.56 -4.26
C GLY A 195 -8.99 9.52 -3.24
N GLY A 196 -9.62 9.42 -2.06
CA GLY A 196 -9.34 8.41 -1.06
C GLY A 196 -9.71 6.99 -1.53
N PRO A 197 -9.22 5.97 -0.81
CA PRO A 197 -9.48 4.58 -1.16
C PRO A 197 -10.91 4.15 -0.80
N THR A 198 -11.44 3.19 -1.55
CA THR A 198 -12.68 2.48 -1.20
C THR A 198 -12.33 1.26 -0.36
N ILE A 199 -12.87 1.20 0.85
CA ILE A 199 -12.59 0.16 1.85
C ILE A 199 -13.84 -0.71 2.01
N PHE A 200 -13.67 -2.03 2.15
CA PHE A 200 -14.76 -2.95 2.45
C PHE A 200 -15.27 -2.76 3.90
N GLN A 201 -16.53 -2.34 4.05
CA GLN A 201 -17.20 -1.99 5.30
C GLN A 201 -18.54 -2.72 5.45
N PRO A 202 -18.56 -3.97 5.96
CA PRO A 202 -19.83 -4.64 6.23
C PRO A 202 -20.59 -3.93 7.36
N GLU A 203 -21.87 -3.62 7.13
CA GLU A 203 -22.70 -2.75 7.99
C GLU A 203 -22.95 -3.30 9.42
N ASN A 204 -22.80 -4.61 9.65
CA ASN A 204 -23.21 -5.28 10.90
C ASN A 204 -22.07 -5.99 11.67
N PHE A 205 -21.03 -5.24 12.02
CA PHE A 205 -19.89 -5.79 12.79
C PHE A 205 -20.24 -6.22 14.23
N VAL A 206 -21.32 -5.69 14.80
CA VAL A 206 -21.58 -5.78 16.26
C VAL A 206 -22.36 -7.04 16.65
N PHE A 207 -23.05 -7.71 15.72
CA PHE A 207 -23.96 -8.83 16.06
C PHE A 207 -23.97 -10.02 15.10
N SER A 208 -22.99 -10.17 14.21
CA SER A 208 -23.01 -11.26 13.23
C SER A 208 -22.15 -12.47 13.63
N ASP A 209 -22.65 -13.66 13.29
CA ASP A 209 -22.00 -14.97 13.44
C ASP A 209 -20.54 -14.97 12.94
N SER A 210 -19.70 -15.89 13.44
CA SER A 210 -18.26 -16.00 13.09
C SER A 210 -17.97 -15.97 11.59
N VAL A 211 -18.92 -16.42 10.77
CA VAL A 211 -18.90 -16.47 9.29
C VAL A 211 -18.74 -15.10 8.62
N ASN A 212 -19.27 -14.03 9.24
CA ASN A 212 -19.31 -12.69 8.63
C ASN A 212 -18.14 -11.80 9.06
N LYS A 213 -17.26 -12.28 9.96
CA LYS A 213 -16.04 -11.55 10.31
C LYS A 213 -15.02 -11.66 9.18
N PRO A 214 -14.34 -10.56 8.80
CA PRO A 214 -13.27 -10.63 7.83
C PRO A 214 -12.14 -11.52 8.36
N PRO A 215 -11.41 -12.21 7.46
CA PRO A 215 -10.29 -13.05 7.86
C PRO A 215 -9.32 -12.30 8.77
N LYS A 216 -8.90 -12.94 9.86
CA LYS A 216 -7.97 -12.35 10.84
C LYS A 216 -6.58 -12.17 10.25
N TYR A 217 -6.21 -13.03 9.29
CA TYR A 217 -4.92 -13.02 8.61
C TYR A 217 -5.03 -12.38 7.23
N MET A 218 -4.09 -11.50 6.92
CA MET A 218 -3.89 -10.93 5.59
C MET A 218 -2.51 -11.37 5.09
N PRO A 219 -2.41 -12.01 3.91
CA PRO A 219 -1.13 -12.33 3.29
C PRO A 219 -0.26 -11.09 3.16
N ARG A 220 1.05 -11.23 3.41
CA ARG A 220 1.99 -10.09 3.35
C ARG A 220 2.01 -9.43 1.96
N TYR A 221 1.92 -10.24 0.92
CA TYR A 221 1.99 -9.78 -0.46
C TYR A 221 0.79 -10.25 -1.26
N LEU A 222 0.33 -9.39 -2.17
CA LEU A 222 -0.64 -9.72 -3.20
C LEU A 222 -0.06 -9.39 -4.57
N PHE A 223 -0.47 -10.15 -5.58
CA PHE A 223 0.09 -10.12 -6.93
C PHE A 223 -1.02 -9.99 -7.97
N ARG A 224 -0.76 -9.23 -9.04
CA ARG A 224 -1.65 -9.11 -10.19
C ARG A 224 -0.83 -9.11 -11.47
N ALA A 225 -1.19 -9.97 -12.41
CA ALA A 225 -0.66 -9.91 -13.77
C ALA A 225 -1.55 -9.03 -14.65
N TYR A 226 -0.94 -8.19 -15.48
CA TYR A 226 -1.66 -7.37 -16.45
C TYR A 226 -0.82 -7.10 -17.70
N ASP A 227 -1.52 -6.75 -18.77
CA ASP A 227 -0.99 -6.31 -20.05
C ASP A 227 -1.94 -5.25 -20.63
N ASP A 228 -1.69 -4.79 -21.86
CA ASP A 228 -2.52 -3.77 -22.53
C ASP A 228 -3.96 -4.23 -22.80
N ASN A 229 -4.25 -5.53 -22.70
CA ASN A 229 -5.60 -6.09 -22.85
C ASN A 229 -6.31 -6.30 -21.50
N SER A 230 -5.66 -6.00 -20.38
CA SER A 230 -6.30 -6.06 -19.06
C SER A 230 -7.30 -4.92 -18.87
N THR A 231 -8.43 -5.25 -18.26
CA THR A 231 -9.49 -4.29 -17.94
C THR A 231 -9.08 -3.35 -16.80
N GLY A 232 -9.73 -2.18 -16.76
CA GLY A 232 -9.44 -1.14 -15.78
C GLY A 232 -8.15 -0.38 -16.08
N ARG A 233 -7.71 0.43 -15.11
CA ARG A 233 -6.45 1.20 -15.20
C ARG A 233 -5.36 0.38 -14.52
N ASN A 234 -4.24 0.14 -15.22
CA ASN A 234 -3.10 -0.58 -14.65
C ASN A 234 -1.84 0.22 -15.03
N ASP A 235 -1.34 1.07 -14.13
CA ASP A 235 -0.10 1.81 -14.33
C ASP A 235 0.81 1.78 -13.08
N LYS A 236 1.88 2.57 -13.09
CA LYS A 236 2.89 2.60 -12.02
C LYS A 236 2.42 3.28 -10.73
N ASP A 237 1.40 4.13 -10.81
CA ASP A 237 0.92 4.96 -9.71
C ASP A 237 -0.38 4.38 -9.13
N VAL A 238 -1.22 3.81 -9.99
CA VAL A 238 -2.58 3.36 -9.67
C VAL A 238 -2.94 2.05 -10.38
N ILE A 239 -3.64 1.18 -9.67
CA ILE A 239 -4.47 0.12 -10.25
C ILE A 239 -5.93 0.39 -9.90
N ALA A 240 -6.82 0.42 -10.89
CA ALA A 240 -8.22 0.75 -10.67
C ALA A 240 -9.18 -0.09 -11.52
N SER A 241 -10.40 -0.24 -11.00
CA SER A 241 -11.51 -0.94 -11.65
C SER A 241 -11.91 -0.29 -12.98
N ILE A 242 -12.67 -1.00 -13.81
CA ILE A 242 -13.19 -0.44 -15.06
C ILE A 242 -14.22 0.68 -14.78
N LEU A 243 -14.98 0.57 -13.69
CA LEU A 243 -15.94 1.61 -13.29
C LEU A 243 -15.26 2.96 -13.00
N SER A 244 -14.01 2.97 -12.52
CA SER A 244 -13.29 4.22 -12.25
C SER A 244 -12.97 5.01 -13.53
N GLN A 245 -13.05 4.39 -14.71
CA GLN A 245 -12.78 5.03 -15.99
C GLN A 245 -14.03 5.67 -16.62
N CYS A 246 -15.24 5.30 -16.17
CA CYS A 246 -16.48 5.61 -16.88
C CYS A 246 -17.00 7.05 -16.72
N GLY A 247 -16.27 7.96 -16.07
CA GLY A 247 -16.60 9.40 -15.98
C GLY A 247 -17.88 9.76 -15.20
N GLU A 248 -18.68 8.78 -14.79
CA GLU A 248 -19.84 8.98 -13.92
C GLU A 248 -19.37 9.30 -12.49
N ALA A 249 -19.96 10.35 -11.90
CA ALA A 249 -19.58 10.93 -10.62
C ALA A 249 -19.40 9.86 -9.52
N ASN A 250 -18.15 9.63 -9.11
CA ASN A 250 -17.71 8.94 -7.89
C ASN A 250 -18.36 7.58 -7.55
N ARG A 251 -19.03 6.90 -8.49
CA ARG A 251 -19.64 5.57 -8.24
C ARG A 251 -18.60 4.50 -7.86
N HIS A 252 -17.37 4.65 -8.35
CA HIS A 252 -16.24 3.80 -7.97
C HIS A 252 -15.86 3.94 -6.48
N GLY A 253 -16.31 5.01 -5.81
CA GLY A 253 -16.14 5.24 -4.37
C GLY A 253 -17.13 4.48 -3.49
N ILE A 254 -18.15 3.84 -4.08
CA ILE A 254 -19.19 3.10 -3.36
C ILE A 254 -18.66 1.71 -2.99
N ASP A 255 -18.72 1.38 -1.71
CA ASP A 255 -18.41 0.05 -1.19
C ASP A 255 -19.51 -0.94 -1.60
N ILE A 256 -19.11 -2.15 -2.00
CA ILE A 256 -20.01 -3.25 -2.36
C ILE A 256 -21.03 -3.56 -1.25
N PHE A 257 -20.69 -3.35 0.02
CA PHE A 257 -21.61 -3.56 1.13
C PHE A 257 -22.68 -2.47 1.28
N SER A 258 -22.49 -1.31 0.65
CA SER A 258 -23.48 -0.22 0.61
C SER A 258 -24.38 -0.27 -0.63
N MET A 259 -24.20 -1.27 -1.49
CA MET A 259 -25.02 -1.50 -2.68
C MET A 259 -26.27 -2.33 -2.34
N ASP A 260 -27.23 -2.39 -3.26
CA ASP A 260 -28.30 -3.39 -3.16
C ASP A 260 -27.70 -4.80 -3.10
N TYR A 261 -28.21 -5.63 -2.20
CA TYR A 261 -27.64 -6.94 -1.88
C TYR A 261 -27.62 -7.89 -3.10
N LYS A 262 -28.62 -7.80 -3.99
CA LYS A 262 -28.69 -8.59 -5.22
C LYS A 262 -27.72 -8.07 -6.26
N GLU A 263 -27.63 -6.74 -6.42
CA GLU A 263 -26.66 -6.11 -7.33
C GLU A 263 -25.21 -6.43 -6.94
N ALA A 264 -24.89 -6.35 -5.64
CA ALA A 264 -23.59 -6.70 -5.08
C ALA A 264 -23.21 -8.17 -5.37
N SER A 265 -24.12 -9.11 -5.09
CA SER A 265 -23.93 -10.53 -5.37
C SER A 265 -23.69 -10.81 -6.86
N GLN A 266 -24.48 -10.17 -7.74
CA GLN A 266 -24.35 -10.32 -9.19
C GLN A 266 -23.02 -9.76 -9.71
N MET A 267 -22.60 -8.58 -9.25
CA MET A 267 -21.31 -8.00 -9.60
C MET A 267 -20.17 -8.94 -9.18
N LEU A 268 -20.23 -9.48 -7.97
CA LEU A 268 -19.21 -10.41 -7.46
C LEU A 268 -19.15 -11.71 -8.29
N HIS A 269 -20.30 -12.31 -8.61
CA HIS A 269 -20.33 -13.51 -9.46
C HIS A 269 -19.77 -13.23 -10.85
N GLN A 270 -20.21 -12.15 -11.50
CA GLN A 270 -19.74 -11.77 -12.84
C GLN A 270 -18.23 -11.53 -12.87
N HIS A 271 -17.69 -10.84 -11.86
CA HIS A 271 -16.26 -10.58 -11.74
C HIS A 271 -15.45 -11.87 -11.62
N LEU A 272 -15.87 -12.77 -10.73
CA LEU A 272 -15.10 -13.97 -10.40
C LEU A 272 -15.26 -15.15 -11.38
N ASP A 273 -16.41 -15.26 -12.07
CA ASP A 273 -16.70 -16.34 -13.02
C ASP A 273 -16.17 -16.03 -14.43
N LYS A 274 -16.49 -14.83 -14.93
CA LYS A 274 -16.17 -14.47 -16.31
C LYS A 274 -14.83 -13.77 -16.47
N GLY A 275 -14.23 -13.35 -15.36
CA GLY A 275 -12.89 -12.77 -15.30
C GLY A 275 -12.71 -11.58 -16.24
N PRO A 276 -11.50 -11.38 -16.82
CA PRO A 276 -11.18 -10.21 -17.63
C PRO A 276 -11.87 -10.22 -19.01
N PHE A 277 -12.50 -11.31 -19.42
CA PHE A 277 -13.04 -11.48 -20.78
C PHE A 277 -14.45 -10.92 -20.96
N SER A 278 -15.13 -10.56 -19.87
CA SER A 278 -16.45 -9.94 -19.94
C SER A 278 -16.76 -9.05 -18.73
N SER A 279 -15.82 -8.20 -18.31
CA SER A 279 -16.09 -7.25 -17.22
C SER A 279 -17.18 -6.27 -17.64
N SER A 280 -18.22 -6.14 -16.82
CA SER A 280 -19.23 -5.09 -17.00
C SER A 280 -18.59 -3.72 -16.79
N VAL A 281 -19.06 -2.69 -17.51
CA VAL A 281 -18.67 -1.28 -17.23
C VAL A 281 -19.05 -0.84 -15.80
N THR A 282 -19.93 -1.58 -15.14
CA THR A 282 -20.35 -1.35 -13.75
C THR A 282 -19.48 -2.06 -12.71
N ASP A 283 -18.48 -2.83 -13.14
CA ASP A 283 -17.62 -3.61 -12.25
C ASP A 283 -16.65 -2.70 -11.48
N ASN A 284 -16.82 -2.63 -10.16
CA ASN A 284 -15.97 -1.84 -9.28
C ASN A 284 -14.81 -2.64 -8.64
N LEU A 285 -14.61 -3.90 -9.02
CA LEU A 285 -13.67 -4.81 -8.38
C LEU A 285 -12.38 -4.96 -9.19
N VAL A 286 -11.30 -5.32 -8.51
CA VAL A 286 -9.99 -5.64 -9.11
C VAL A 286 -9.44 -6.89 -8.43
N SER A 287 -9.21 -7.95 -9.21
CA SER A 287 -8.57 -9.19 -8.72
C SER A 287 -7.08 -9.04 -8.43
N TRP A 288 -6.70 -9.65 -7.33
CA TRP A 288 -5.36 -9.90 -6.83
C TRP A 288 -5.25 -11.36 -6.39
N SER A 289 -4.04 -11.89 -6.29
CA SER A 289 -3.79 -13.23 -5.77
C SER A 289 -2.68 -13.20 -4.73
N SER A 290 -2.83 -13.94 -3.64
CA SER A 290 -1.76 -14.20 -2.67
C SER A 290 -0.69 -15.16 -3.22
N SER A 291 -1.00 -15.90 -4.28
CA SER A 291 -0.12 -16.90 -4.90
C SER A 291 0.64 -16.31 -6.10
N LEU A 292 1.90 -15.94 -5.89
CA LEU A 292 2.78 -15.55 -6.99
C LEU A 292 2.96 -16.70 -8.01
N MET A 293 2.99 -17.95 -7.55
CA MET A 293 3.04 -19.14 -8.40
C MET A 293 1.85 -19.18 -9.38
N PHE A 294 0.63 -18.92 -8.89
CA PHE A 294 -0.55 -18.82 -9.74
C PHE A 294 -0.43 -17.67 -10.73
N VAL A 295 0.00 -16.48 -10.28
CA VAL A 295 0.13 -15.29 -11.14
C VAL A 295 1.18 -15.47 -12.24
N ILE A 296 2.31 -16.12 -11.94
CA ILE A 296 3.33 -16.47 -12.94
C ILE A 296 2.73 -17.41 -13.99
N GLN A 297 2.01 -18.46 -13.56
CA GLN A 297 1.42 -19.41 -14.49
C GLN A 297 0.30 -18.80 -15.33
N TYR A 298 -0.48 -17.88 -14.75
CA TYR A 298 -1.47 -17.08 -15.46
C TYR A 298 -0.81 -16.18 -16.51
N ALA A 299 0.31 -15.53 -16.17
CA ALA A 299 1.09 -14.71 -17.11
C ALA A 299 1.68 -15.56 -18.25
N ASN A 300 2.19 -16.75 -17.96
CA ASN A 300 2.66 -17.72 -18.95
C ASN A 300 1.55 -18.14 -19.93
N TRP A 301 0.37 -18.47 -19.41
CA TRP A 301 -0.78 -18.80 -20.25
C TRP A 301 -1.17 -17.63 -21.15
N ARG A 302 -1.24 -16.41 -20.59
CA ARG A 302 -1.55 -15.20 -21.38
C ARG A 302 -0.53 -14.97 -22.49
N PHE A 303 0.76 -15.15 -22.17
CA PHE A 303 1.84 -15.05 -23.15
C PHE A 303 1.68 -16.02 -24.31
N CYS A 304 1.18 -17.23 -24.03
CA CYS A 304 1.00 -18.29 -25.03
C CYS A 304 -0.34 -18.20 -25.78
N TYR A 305 -1.32 -17.43 -25.28
CA TYR A 305 -2.70 -17.51 -25.76
C TYR A 305 -2.94 -16.61 -26.98
N PRO A 306 -3.41 -17.16 -28.13
CA PRO A 306 -3.45 -16.45 -29.42
C PRO A 306 -4.24 -15.14 -29.44
N GLN A 307 -5.30 -15.01 -28.61
CA GLN A 307 -6.15 -13.81 -28.60
C GLN A 307 -5.43 -12.56 -28.06
N PHE A 308 -4.29 -12.73 -27.38
CA PHE A 308 -3.45 -11.62 -26.92
C PHE A 308 -2.30 -11.31 -27.89
N SER A 309 -2.45 -11.68 -29.16
CA SER A 309 -1.52 -11.51 -30.29
C SER A 309 -0.56 -10.32 -30.13
N HIS A 310 0.74 -10.62 -29.95
CA HIS A 310 1.82 -9.69 -29.58
C HIS A 310 1.61 -9.06 -28.19
N PRO A 311 1.60 -9.87 -27.11
CA PRO A 311 1.56 -9.26 -25.79
C PRO A 311 2.81 -8.38 -25.72
N GLY A 312 2.60 -7.10 -25.41
CA GLY A 312 3.68 -6.31 -24.79
C GLY A 312 4.22 -7.08 -23.58
N ASP A 313 5.22 -6.52 -22.90
CA ASP A 313 5.71 -7.15 -21.68
C ASP A 313 4.55 -7.35 -20.68
N ILE A 314 4.16 -8.60 -20.42
CA ILE A 314 3.19 -8.92 -19.36
C ILE A 314 3.82 -8.54 -18.04
N CYS A 315 3.18 -7.61 -17.33
CA CYS A 315 3.62 -7.09 -16.06
C CYS A 315 3.02 -7.90 -14.92
N ILE A 316 3.79 -8.07 -13.85
CA ILE A 316 3.34 -8.57 -12.56
C ILE A 316 3.57 -7.44 -11.56
N CYS A 317 2.49 -6.92 -11.00
CA CYS A 317 2.53 -5.98 -9.88
C CYS A 317 2.39 -6.75 -8.57
N ALA A 318 3.29 -6.50 -7.65
CA ALA A 318 3.28 -6.99 -6.29
C ALA A 318 3.06 -5.81 -5.33
N VAL A 319 2.18 -5.98 -4.35
CA VAL A 319 1.90 -5.00 -3.30
C VAL A 319 2.15 -5.59 -1.93
N ASP A 320 2.64 -4.78 -0.99
CA ASP A 320 2.79 -5.15 0.43
C ASP A 320 1.56 -4.69 1.21
N THR A 321 0.70 -5.64 1.58
CA THR A 321 -0.61 -5.35 2.19
C THR A 321 -0.52 -4.61 3.53
N SER A 322 0.64 -4.62 4.20
CA SER A 322 0.83 -3.87 5.45
C SER A 322 0.98 -2.37 5.27
N GLN A 323 1.20 -1.93 4.03
CA GLN A 323 1.31 -0.51 3.66
C GLN A 323 -0.05 0.09 3.25
N PHE A 324 -1.12 -0.69 3.36
CA PHE A 324 -2.48 -0.32 3.01
C PHE A 324 -3.38 -0.39 4.25
N PRO A 325 -4.42 0.46 4.36
CA PRO A 325 -5.48 0.32 5.34
C PRO A 325 -6.06 -1.09 5.39
N ARG A 326 -6.43 -1.56 6.60
CA ARG A 326 -7.14 -2.84 6.72
C ARG A 326 -8.44 -2.74 5.92
N ARG A 327 -8.82 -3.87 5.32
CA ARG A 327 -10.02 -4.01 4.48
C ARG A 327 -9.98 -3.22 3.17
N GLN A 328 -8.82 -2.77 2.71
CA GLN A 328 -8.68 -2.35 1.31
C GLN A 328 -8.62 -3.54 0.34
N PHE A 329 -8.24 -4.70 0.88
CA PHE A 329 -8.35 -5.99 0.21
C PHE A 329 -9.31 -6.89 0.98
N ALA A 330 -10.08 -7.69 0.26
CA ALA A 330 -11.00 -8.66 0.83
C ALA A 330 -10.89 -10.00 0.11
N ARG A 331 -10.95 -11.10 0.85
CA ARG A 331 -10.87 -12.44 0.28
C ARG A 331 -12.13 -12.77 -0.51
N ASP A 332 -11.98 -13.35 -1.70
CA ASP A 332 -13.09 -13.77 -2.56
C ASP A 332 -14.12 -14.66 -1.84
N LYS A 333 -13.65 -15.69 -1.13
CA LYS A 333 -14.48 -16.63 -0.37
C LYS A 333 -15.26 -15.94 0.76
N TRP A 334 -14.65 -14.96 1.42
CA TRP A 334 -15.31 -14.19 2.46
C TRP A 334 -16.40 -13.28 1.89
N LEU A 335 -16.12 -12.61 0.77
CA LEU A 335 -17.11 -11.80 0.06
C LEU A 335 -18.27 -12.67 -0.43
N LEU A 336 -17.98 -13.82 -1.05
CA LEU A 336 -19.01 -14.75 -1.50
C LEU A 336 -19.91 -15.14 -0.34
N ASN A 337 -19.35 -15.54 0.81
CA ASN A 337 -20.12 -15.91 1.99
C ASN A 337 -20.93 -14.76 2.60
N SER A 338 -20.46 -13.52 2.47
CA SER A 338 -21.20 -12.34 2.94
C SER A 338 -22.47 -12.07 2.12
N PHE A 339 -22.47 -12.48 0.84
CA PHE A 339 -23.61 -12.38 -0.08
C PHE A 339 -24.30 -13.75 -0.32
N LYS A 340 -24.22 -14.67 0.66
CA LYS A 340 -24.77 -16.02 0.50
C LYS A 340 -26.29 -16.08 0.39
N ASP A 341 -27.00 -15.16 1.04
CA ASP A 341 -28.47 -15.21 1.17
C ASP A 341 -29.17 -14.55 -0.03
N ALA A 342 -28.43 -14.14 -1.07
CA ALA A 342 -29.01 -13.55 -2.27
C ALA A 342 -29.71 -14.62 -3.11
N GLU A 343 -30.68 -14.22 -3.92
CA GLU A 343 -31.28 -15.14 -4.89
C GLU A 343 -30.27 -15.48 -5.99
N HIS A 344 -29.82 -16.73 -6.03
CA HIS A 344 -28.86 -17.24 -7.01
C HIS A 344 -29.54 -18.20 -7.99
N SER A 345 -29.16 -18.12 -9.25
CA SER A 345 -29.42 -19.13 -10.27
C SER A 345 -28.62 -20.42 -10.02
N ASP A 346 -29.01 -21.52 -10.67
CA ASP A 346 -28.27 -22.79 -10.58
C ASP A 346 -26.80 -22.66 -11.02
N GLN A 347 -26.53 -21.82 -12.02
CA GLN A 347 -25.17 -21.52 -12.48
C GLN A 347 -24.35 -20.81 -11.38
N GLU A 348 -24.93 -19.79 -10.74
CA GLU A 348 -24.31 -19.07 -9.64
C GLU A 348 -24.03 -20.00 -8.45
N ASN A 349 -24.97 -20.86 -8.09
CA ASN A 349 -24.78 -21.84 -7.02
C ASN A 349 -23.66 -22.84 -7.32
N ASN A 350 -23.60 -23.38 -8.55
CA ASN A 350 -22.53 -24.28 -8.97
C ASN A 350 -21.15 -23.61 -8.95
N PHE A 351 -21.08 -22.33 -9.37
CA PHE A 351 -19.85 -21.55 -9.31
C PHE A 351 -19.41 -21.30 -7.86
N ARG A 352 -20.35 -20.97 -6.97
CA ARG A 352 -20.07 -20.78 -5.55
C ARG A 352 -19.57 -22.05 -4.90
N ASP A 353 -20.16 -23.21 -5.20
CA ASP A 353 -19.67 -24.51 -4.74
C ASP A 353 -18.24 -24.79 -5.21
N LEU A 354 -17.96 -24.54 -6.50
CA LEU A 354 -16.61 -24.65 -7.06
C LEU A 354 -15.60 -23.79 -6.29
N ARG A 355 -15.92 -22.52 -6.02
CA ARG A 355 -15.02 -21.59 -5.33
C ARG A 355 -14.83 -21.90 -3.85
N LEU A 356 -15.92 -22.23 -3.15
CA LEU A 356 -15.90 -22.39 -1.69
C LEU A 356 -15.42 -23.77 -1.25
N ASN A 357 -15.78 -24.83 -2.00
CA ASN A 357 -15.59 -26.21 -1.56
C ASN A 357 -14.48 -26.98 -2.29
N ARG A 358 -13.91 -26.45 -3.39
CA ARG A 358 -12.80 -27.10 -4.13
C ARG A 358 -11.47 -26.39 -3.87
N SER A 359 -10.87 -26.67 -2.71
CA SER A 359 -9.60 -26.03 -2.28
C SER A 359 -8.43 -26.26 -3.25
N GLU A 360 -8.47 -27.31 -4.07
CA GLU A 360 -7.43 -27.58 -5.06
C GLU A 360 -7.39 -26.56 -6.22
N TYR A 361 -8.48 -25.82 -6.42
CA TYR A 361 -8.58 -24.72 -7.40
C TYR A 361 -8.39 -23.35 -6.77
N ASP A 362 -8.08 -23.29 -5.47
CA ASP A 362 -7.91 -22.03 -4.78
C ASP A 362 -6.69 -21.27 -5.31
N ASN A 363 -6.94 -20.16 -5.98
CA ASN A 363 -5.92 -19.29 -6.55
C ASN A 363 -5.45 -18.21 -5.57
N GLY A 364 -5.93 -18.20 -4.32
CA GLY A 364 -5.53 -17.18 -3.36
C GLY A 364 -6.18 -15.82 -3.64
N GLU A 365 -7.39 -15.77 -4.20
CA GLU A 365 -7.93 -14.52 -4.77
C GLU A 365 -8.42 -13.51 -3.72
N TYR A 366 -7.99 -12.27 -3.88
CA TYR A 366 -8.38 -11.10 -3.12
C TYR A 366 -8.88 -10.02 -4.06
N LEU A 367 -9.84 -9.22 -3.62
CA LEU A 367 -10.40 -8.11 -4.38
C LEU A 367 -10.05 -6.78 -3.70
N SER A 368 -9.75 -5.77 -4.49
CA SER A 368 -9.83 -4.35 -4.09
C SER A 368 -10.97 -3.66 -4.83
N GLN A 369 -11.41 -2.49 -4.34
CA GLN A 369 -12.50 -1.72 -4.96
C GLN A 369 -12.01 -0.38 -5.49
N GLY A 370 -12.62 0.11 -6.56
CA GLY A 370 -12.38 1.45 -7.09
C GLY A 370 -10.92 1.65 -7.48
N VAL A 371 -10.26 2.60 -6.81
CA VAL A 371 -8.90 3.04 -7.11
C VAL A 371 -7.95 2.62 -5.99
N LEU A 372 -6.93 1.83 -6.34
CA LEU A 372 -5.82 1.47 -5.46
C LEU A 372 -4.57 2.27 -5.82
N HIS A 373 -4.15 3.15 -4.91
CA HIS A 373 -2.91 3.93 -5.04
C HIS A 373 -1.69 3.09 -4.66
N ILE A 374 -0.86 2.73 -5.64
CA ILE A 374 0.25 1.80 -5.48
C ILE A 374 1.64 2.44 -5.59
N GLU A 375 1.70 3.74 -5.87
CA GLU A 375 2.93 4.54 -5.88
C GLU A 375 3.71 4.32 -4.56
N GLU A 376 5.03 4.09 -4.66
CA GLU A 376 5.97 3.82 -3.55
C GLU A 376 5.66 2.59 -2.67
N ARG A 377 4.55 1.90 -2.89
CA ARG A 377 4.07 0.76 -2.06
C ARG A 377 3.94 -0.54 -2.85
N SER A 378 4.45 -0.56 -4.08
CA SER A 378 4.41 -1.68 -4.99
C SER A 378 5.74 -1.93 -5.71
N CYS A 379 5.83 -3.10 -6.33
CA CYS A 379 6.90 -3.45 -7.23
C CYS A 379 6.31 -4.06 -8.49
N THR A 380 6.56 -3.44 -9.65
CA THR A 380 6.13 -3.96 -10.96
C THR A 380 7.33 -4.44 -11.76
N LEU A 381 7.19 -5.61 -12.37
CA LEU A 381 8.23 -6.28 -13.17
C LEU A 381 7.59 -7.04 -14.33
N SER A 382 8.32 -7.25 -15.42
CA SER A 382 7.79 -8.06 -16.54
C SER A 382 8.09 -9.55 -16.37
N LEU A 383 7.24 -10.41 -16.94
CA LEU A 383 7.46 -11.86 -17.01
C LEU A 383 8.82 -12.19 -17.65
N ARG A 384 9.20 -11.42 -18.67
CA ARG A 384 10.52 -11.49 -19.31
C ARG A 384 11.67 -11.21 -18.33
N ARG A 385 11.49 -10.27 -17.40
CA ARG A 385 12.49 -9.98 -16.36
C ARG A 385 12.63 -11.13 -15.36
N LEU A 386 11.54 -11.80 -14.97
CA LEU A 386 11.61 -13.02 -14.14
C LEU A 386 12.36 -14.14 -14.84
N LYS A 387 12.02 -14.40 -16.11
CA LYS A 387 12.76 -15.33 -16.98
C LYS A 387 14.26 -15.04 -16.91
N ASN A 388 14.64 -13.82 -17.28
CA ASN A 388 16.05 -13.42 -17.42
C ASN A 388 16.79 -13.39 -16.07
N ALA A 389 16.06 -13.31 -14.95
CA ALA A 389 16.63 -13.36 -13.62
C ALA A 389 16.91 -14.80 -13.14
N GLY A 390 16.44 -15.83 -13.85
CA GLY A 390 16.71 -17.23 -13.57
C GLY A 390 15.51 -18.01 -13.01
N LEU A 391 14.27 -17.50 -13.13
CA LEU A 391 13.10 -18.20 -12.59
C LEU A 391 12.94 -19.60 -13.17
N TRP A 392 13.22 -19.81 -14.45
CA TRP A 392 13.16 -21.12 -15.09
C TRP A 392 14.35 -22.02 -14.78
N ASP A 393 15.48 -21.46 -14.36
CA ASP A 393 16.60 -22.25 -13.84
C ASP A 393 16.25 -22.79 -12.44
N LEU A 394 15.57 -21.98 -11.63
CA LEU A 394 15.10 -22.38 -10.30
C LEU A 394 13.90 -23.35 -10.35
N TYR A 395 12.98 -23.11 -11.29
CA TYR A 395 11.75 -23.88 -11.48
C TYR A 395 11.50 -24.12 -12.98
N PRO A 396 12.15 -25.15 -13.57
CA PRO A 396 12.00 -25.50 -14.99
C PRO A 396 10.56 -25.81 -15.40
N GLU A 397 9.71 -26.21 -14.45
CA GLU A 397 8.29 -26.53 -14.68
C GLU A 397 7.47 -25.32 -15.16
N PHE A 398 7.97 -24.08 -15.03
CA PHE A 398 7.33 -22.90 -15.62
C PHE A 398 7.78 -22.59 -17.06
N ASN A 399 8.74 -23.31 -17.62
CA ASN A 399 9.33 -22.98 -18.90
C ASN A 399 8.37 -23.30 -20.06
N VAL A 400 7.88 -22.26 -20.71
CA VAL A 400 6.96 -22.36 -21.85
C VAL A 400 7.65 -22.39 -23.22
N ASN A 401 8.97 -22.10 -23.29
CA ASN A 401 9.66 -21.99 -24.58
C ASN A 401 10.18 -23.33 -25.11
N ASP A 402 10.52 -24.25 -24.19
CA ASP A 402 11.16 -25.52 -24.53
C ASP A 402 10.16 -26.69 -24.53
N VAL A 403 8.87 -26.38 -24.77
CA VAL A 403 7.76 -27.36 -24.76
C VAL A 403 6.84 -27.19 -25.96
N GLU A 404 6.12 -28.26 -26.31
CA GLU A 404 5.14 -28.29 -27.40
C GLU A 404 4.01 -27.28 -27.19
N ASN A 405 3.36 -26.83 -28.27
CA ASN A 405 2.33 -25.79 -28.22
C ASN A 405 1.09 -26.15 -27.40
N ASP A 406 0.78 -27.44 -27.28
CA ASP A 406 -0.33 -28.02 -26.55
C ASP A 406 0.06 -28.53 -25.15
N ALA A 407 1.32 -28.32 -24.72
CA ALA A 407 1.76 -28.68 -23.37
C ALA A 407 0.93 -27.96 -22.29
N ASP A 408 0.61 -28.67 -21.20
CA ASP A 408 -0.29 -28.17 -20.15
C ASP A 408 0.14 -26.82 -19.55
N VAL A 409 1.45 -26.57 -19.43
CA VAL A 409 2.03 -25.30 -18.96
C VAL A 409 1.66 -24.10 -19.86
N ARG A 410 1.31 -24.35 -21.12
CA ARG A 410 0.91 -23.31 -22.09
C ARG A 410 -0.60 -23.13 -22.17
N VAL A 411 -1.37 -24.20 -22.02
CA VAL A 411 -2.82 -24.19 -22.32
C VAL A 411 -3.73 -24.23 -21.09
N GLN A 412 -3.26 -24.68 -19.92
CA GLN A 412 -4.11 -24.93 -18.75
C GLN A 412 -3.61 -24.25 -17.46
N TRP A 413 -3.82 -22.93 -17.28
CA TRP A 413 -3.26 -22.26 -16.09
C TRP A 413 -3.74 -22.86 -14.75
N THR A 414 -5.05 -23.11 -14.56
CA THR A 414 -5.59 -23.48 -13.23
C THR A 414 -5.25 -24.92 -12.89
N LYS A 415 -5.45 -25.81 -13.86
CA LYS A 415 -5.16 -27.23 -13.73
C LYS A 415 -3.64 -27.48 -13.62
N TYR A 416 -2.81 -26.71 -14.31
CA TYR A 416 -1.36 -26.83 -14.18
C TYR A 416 -0.86 -26.35 -12.81
N VAL A 417 -1.40 -25.26 -12.26
CA VAL A 417 -1.09 -24.85 -10.87
C VAL A 417 -1.48 -25.95 -9.87
N LYS A 418 -2.64 -26.59 -10.05
CA LYS A 418 -3.05 -27.74 -9.23
C LYS A 418 -2.04 -28.89 -9.34
N LEU A 419 -1.57 -29.21 -10.55
CA LEU A 419 -0.53 -30.23 -10.76
C LEU A 419 0.77 -29.85 -10.05
N LEU A 420 1.25 -28.62 -10.20
CA LEU A 420 2.46 -28.12 -9.55
C LEU A 420 2.36 -28.23 -8.02
N ARG A 421 1.23 -27.83 -7.42
CA ARG A 421 1.01 -27.98 -5.97
C ARG A 421 1.11 -29.43 -5.52
N SER A 422 0.59 -30.37 -6.30
CA SER A 422 0.70 -31.79 -6.01
C SER A 422 2.15 -32.27 -6.08
N LEU A 423 2.90 -31.88 -7.12
CA LEU A 423 4.30 -32.26 -7.31
C LEU A 423 5.21 -31.66 -6.24
N TRP A 424 4.96 -30.39 -5.88
CA TRP A 424 5.79 -29.60 -4.98
C TRP A 424 5.39 -29.73 -3.51
N HIS A 425 4.47 -30.63 -3.19
CA HIS A 425 4.19 -31.05 -1.81
C HIS A 425 5.22 -32.05 -1.28
N SER A 426 5.90 -32.80 -2.15
CA SER A 426 6.98 -33.68 -1.70
C SER A 426 8.21 -32.86 -1.30
N VAL A 427 8.76 -33.15 -0.11
CA VAL A 427 9.95 -32.46 0.44
C VAL A 427 11.13 -32.61 -0.52
N ARG A 428 11.70 -31.48 -0.95
CA ARG A 428 12.89 -31.41 -1.83
C ARG A 428 14.11 -30.95 -1.04
N THR A 429 15.28 -31.42 -1.46
CA THR A 429 16.55 -30.87 -0.99
C THR A 429 16.75 -29.48 -1.60
N THR A 430 17.49 -28.62 -0.90
CA THR A 430 17.78 -27.25 -1.35
C THR A 430 19.28 -27.10 -1.46
N THR A 431 19.77 -26.60 -2.58
CA THR A 431 21.21 -26.35 -2.76
C THR A 431 21.53 -24.88 -2.51
N LYS A 432 22.80 -24.57 -2.23
CA LYS A 432 23.29 -23.18 -2.20
C LYS A 432 23.02 -22.46 -3.53
N ALA A 433 23.10 -23.16 -4.66
CA ALA A 433 22.77 -22.60 -5.97
C ALA A 433 21.29 -22.18 -6.06
N ASN A 434 20.35 -22.96 -5.51
CA ASN A 434 18.93 -22.58 -5.47
C ASN A 434 18.70 -21.30 -4.65
N VAL A 435 19.31 -21.23 -3.46
CA VAL A 435 19.20 -20.04 -2.59
C VAL A 435 19.80 -18.82 -3.27
N GLN A 436 20.97 -18.97 -3.89
CA GLN A 436 21.63 -17.88 -4.61
C GLN A 436 20.78 -17.39 -5.79
N CYS A 437 20.19 -18.32 -6.56
CA CYS A 437 19.28 -17.99 -7.65
C CYS A 437 18.04 -17.23 -7.13
N ALA A 438 17.41 -17.68 -6.04
CA ALA A 438 16.27 -16.98 -5.45
C ALA A 438 16.62 -15.57 -4.95
N LEU A 439 17.79 -15.39 -4.32
CA LEU A 439 18.30 -14.08 -3.91
C LEU A 439 18.59 -13.16 -5.10
N ASP A 440 19.09 -13.72 -6.21
CA ASP A 440 19.34 -12.95 -7.43
C ASP A 440 18.05 -12.56 -8.14
N ILE A 441 17.04 -13.43 -8.16
CA ILE A 441 15.68 -13.10 -8.64
C ILE A 441 15.08 -11.99 -7.77
N ALA A 442 15.13 -12.12 -6.44
CA ALA A 442 14.69 -11.09 -5.51
C ALA A 442 15.34 -9.74 -5.84
N ARG A 443 16.68 -9.70 -5.93
CA ARG A 443 17.43 -8.46 -6.15
C ARG A 443 17.13 -7.83 -7.51
N LYS A 444 16.99 -8.68 -8.54
CA LYS A 444 16.75 -8.23 -9.91
C LYS A 444 15.30 -7.84 -10.13
N CYS A 445 14.32 -8.44 -9.47
CA CYS A 445 12.91 -8.29 -9.81
C CYS A 445 12.08 -7.55 -8.74
N PHE A 446 12.46 -7.63 -7.47
CA PHE A 446 11.68 -7.12 -6.33
C PHE A 446 12.47 -6.07 -5.53
N GLN A 447 12.98 -5.06 -6.23
CA GLN A 447 13.93 -4.06 -5.66
C GLN A 447 13.33 -3.23 -4.51
N SER A 448 12.02 -3.01 -4.54
CA SER A 448 11.30 -2.23 -3.51
C SER A 448 11.06 -3.00 -2.21
N PHE A 449 11.38 -4.30 -2.16
CA PHE A 449 11.07 -5.19 -1.04
C PHE A 449 12.33 -5.77 -0.36
N ASP A 450 12.15 -6.32 0.84
CA ASP A 450 13.24 -7.01 1.54
C ASP A 450 13.63 -8.28 0.76
N GLN A 451 14.92 -8.36 0.44
CA GLN A 451 15.44 -9.36 -0.48
C GLN A 451 15.41 -10.77 0.11
N ASP A 452 15.62 -10.89 1.43
CA ASP A 452 15.55 -12.17 2.12
C ASP A 452 14.08 -12.66 2.16
N ASP A 453 13.14 -11.73 2.40
CA ASP A 453 11.69 -12.04 2.41
C ASP A 453 11.19 -12.51 1.03
N MET A 454 11.62 -11.85 -0.06
CA MET A 454 11.26 -12.23 -1.43
C MET A 454 11.91 -13.54 -1.87
N ALA A 455 13.18 -13.77 -1.52
CA ALA A 455 13.84 -15.04 -1.78
C ALA A 455 13.14 -16.19 -1.04
N LEU A 456 12.72 -15.96 0.21
CA LEU A 456 11.94 -16.94 0.96
C LEU A 456 10.59 -17.24 0.29
N LEU A 457 9.90 -16.21 -0.20
CA LEU A 457 8.63 -16.38 -0.91
C LEU A 457 8.81 -17.27 -2.15
N LEU A 458 9.83 -17.02 -2.96
CA LEU A 458 10.16 -17.83 -4.14
C LEU A 458 10.48 -19.27 -3.75
N LEU A 459 11.34 -19.47 -2.74
CA LEU A 459 11.72 -20.80 -2.27
C LEU A 459 10.53 -21.59 -1.71
N SER A 460 9.48 -20.92 -1.22
CA SER A 460 8.28 -21.53 -0.63
C SER A 460 7.29 -22.11 -1.65
N PHE A 461 7.55 -21.94 -2.96
CA PHE A 461 6.75 -22.59 -4.01
C PHE A 461 6.76 -24.11 -3.89
N CYS A 462 7.85 -24.70 -3.37
CA CYS A 462 7.94 -26.11 -3.06
C CYS A 462 8.30 -26.35 -1.59
N GLU A 463 7.94 -27.54 -1.10
CA GLU A 463 8.33 -27.98 0.22
C GLU A 463 9.82 -28.32 0.25
N ARG A 464 10.55 -27.78 1.23
CA ARG A 464 12.01 -27.87 1.33
C ARG A 464 12.40 -28.43 2.69
N LYS A 465 13.48 -29.21 2.71
CA LYS A 465 14.03 -29.78 3.94
C LYS A 465 14.56 -28.66 4.85
N LEU A 466 14.00 -28.55 6.05
CA LEU A 466 14.42 -27.58 7.06
C LEU A 466 15.59 -28.13 7.88
N HIS A 467 16.44 -27.24 8.37
CA HIS A 467 17.50 -27.61 9.30
C HIS A 467 16.89 -28.21 10.58
N ARG A 468 17.42 -29.35 11.05
CA ARG A 468 16.95 -29.99 12.27
C ARG A 468 17.42 -29.19 13.48
N GLU A 469 16.48 -28.68 14.26
CA GLU A 469 16.77 -28.03 15.55
C GLU A 469 16.10 -28.74 16.72
N ASN A 470 16.54 -28.42 17.94
CA ASN A 470 16.00 -28.94 19.18
C ASN A 470 15.58 -27.78 20.11
N PRO A 471 14.29 -27.62 20.44
CA PRO A 471 13.17 -28.43 19.97
C PRO A 471 12.92 -28.22 18.47
N SER A 472 12.45 -29.26 17.80
CA SER A 472 12.12 -29.21 16.38
C SER A 472 11.15 -28.05 16.12
N PHE A 473 11.44 -27.23 15.11
CA PHE A 473 10.42 -26.43 14.48
C PHE A 473 9.36 -27.40 13.94
N GLN A 474 8.33 -27.67 14.73
CA GLN A 474 7.17 -28.40 14.27
C GLN A 474 6.50 -27.48 13.26
N ASN A 475 6.55 -27.88 11.99
CA ASN A 475 5.62 -27.36 11.01
C ASN A 475 4.22 -27.65 11.58
N PRO A 476 3.40 -26.64 11.90
CA PRO A 476 2.08 -26.86 12.51
C PRO A 476 1.13 -27.63 11.58
N PHE A 477 1.54 -27.91 10.33
CA PHE A 477 0.75 -28.60 9.32
C PHE A 477 1.17 -30.05 9.04
N THR A 478 2.27 -30.55 9.62
CA THR A 478 2.70 -31.96 9.40
C THR A 478 1.79 -33.00 10.06
N ASP A 479 0.93 -32.61 11.01
CA ASP A 479 0.05 -33.53 11.77
C ASP A 479 -1.45 -33.39 11.46
N LEU A 480 -1.86 -32.64 10.42
CA LEU A 480 -3.28 -32.54 10.06
C LEU A 480 -3.71 -33.66 9.10
N LEU A 481 -4.03 -34.82 9.69
CA LEU A 481 -5.21 -35.60 9.28
C LEU A 481 -6.44 -34.65 9.24
N PRO A 482 -7.46 -34.90 8.39
CA PRO A 482 -8.46 -33.89 8.01
C PRO A 482 -9.11 -33.28 9.25
N PRO A 483 -9.21 -31.94 9.35
CA PRO A 483 -9.51 -31.30 10.61
C PRO A 483 -10.94 -31.63 11.04
N VAL A 484 -11.06 -32.06 12.29
CA VAL A 484 -12.26 -31.79 13.08
C VAL A 484 -12.54 -30.31 12.96
N ALA A 485 -13.76 -29.97 12.55
CA ALA A 485 -14.23 -28.61 12.38
C ALA A 485 -13.99 -27.81 13.68
N ILE A 486 -13.00 -26.91 13.65
CA ILE A 486 -12.95 -25.79 14.59
C ILE A 486 -13.89 -24.74 13.97
N GLU A 487 -14.87 -24.28 14.75
CA GLU A 487 -16.01 -23.44 14.34
C GLU A 487 -15.67 -22.00 13.87
N ASP A 488 -14.40 -21.71 13.57
CA ASP A 488 -13.99 -20.49 12.88
C ASP A 488 -13.61 -20.88 11.45
N ILE A 489 -14.31 -20.31 10.46
CA ILE A 489 -13.98 -20.49 9.04
C ILE A 489 -12.62 -19.81 8.78
N ASP A 490 -11.53 -20.53 9.05
CA ASP A 490 -10.20 -20.14 8.65
C ASP A 490 -10.06 -20.49 7.17
N TYR A 491 -10.25 -19.48 6.31
CA TYR A 491 -10.04 -19.65 4.88
C TYR A 491 -8.56 -19.97 4.66
N LYS A 492 -8.25 -21.26 4.45
CA LYS A 492 -6.89 -21.71 4.18
C LYS A 492 -6.36 -21.03 2.92
N GLU A 493 -5.13 -20.52 3.00
CA GLU A 493 -4.44 -20.01 1.84
C GLU A 493 -3.94 -21.17 0.95
N PRO A 494 -3.53 -20.89 -0.29
CA PRO A 494 -2.77 -21.86 -1.05
C PRO A 494 -1.53 -22.36 -0.31
N ALA A 495 -1.19 -23.65 -0.51
CA ALA A 495 -0.14 -24.32 0.24
C ALA A 495 1.22 -23.58 0.23
N GLU A 496 1.60 -22.99 -0.91
CA GLU A 496 2.82 -22.19 -1.04
C GLU A 496 2.80 -20.89 -0.22
N VAL A 497 1.61 -20.30 -0.03
CA VAL A 497 1.40 -19.07 0.75
C VAL A 497 1.41 -19.38 2.24
N ASP A 498 0.79 -20.49 2.66
CA ASP A 498 0.84 -20.97 4.04
C ASP A 498 2.28 -21.32 4.47
N ARG A 499 3.02 -22.02 3.59
CA ARG A 499 4.45 -22.31 3.79
C ARG A 499 5.26 -21.03 3.98
N TYR A 500 5.10 -20.08 3.05
CA TYR A 500 5.80 -18.80 3.14
C TYR A 500 5.49 -18.07 4.44
N SER A 501 4.21 -17.94 4.81
CA SER A 501 3.76 -17.22 6.00
C SER A 501 4.37 -17.80 7.29
N THR A 502 4.43 -19.12 7.35
CA THR A 502 5.01 -19.89 8.47
C THR A 502 6.51 -19.68 8.56
N LEU A 503 7.22 -19.88 7.44
CA LEU A 503 8.66 -19.75 7.39
C LEU A 503 9.13 -18.31 7.58
N ARG A 504 8.34 -17.31 7.19
CA ARG A 504 8.67 -15.89 7.37
C ARG A 504 8.78 -15.50 8.83
N LYS A 505 7.86 -16.01 9.67
CA LYS A 505 7.94 -15.80 11.12
C LYS A 505 9.25 -16.37 11.66
N ARG A 506 9.59 -17.59 11.25
CA ARG A 506 10.85 -18.24 11.65
C ARG A 506 12.09 -17.50 11.16
N LEU A 507 12.12 -17.10 9.89
CA LEU A 507 13.21 -16.32 9.30
C LEU A 507 13.42 -15.00 10.05
N SER A 508 12.33 -14.33 10.46
CA SER A 508 12.40 -13.13 11.29
C SER A 508 12.98 -13.40 12.68
N GLU A 509 12.73 -14.55 13.29
CA GLU A 509 13.29 -14.93 14.59
C GLU A 509 14.80 -15.22 14.45
N LEU A 510 15.19 -16.01 13.45
CA LEU A 510 16.59 -16.30 13.15
C LEU A 510 17.40 -15.04 12.85
N ARG A 511 16.84 -14.13 12.04
CA ARG A 511 17.48 -12.84 11.72
C ARG A 511 17.64 -11.95 12.94
N LYS A 512 16.68 -11.95 13.88
CA LYS A 512 16.82 -11.20 15.14
C LYS A 512 17.86 -11.82 16.07
N ALA A 513 17.96 -13.14 16.10
CA ALA A 513 18.89 -13.86 16.97
C ALA A 513 20.35 -13.78 16.48
N SER A 514 20.58 -13.97 15.18
CA SER A 514 21.92 -14.04 14.60
C SER A 514 22.42 -12.72 14.00
N GLY A 515 21.52 -11.83 13.59
CA GLY A 515 21.86 -10.62 12.83
C GLY A 515 22.27 -10.89 11.37
N GLU A 516 22.21 -12.16 10.91
CA GLU A 516 22.64 -12.56 9.58
C GLU A 516 21.59 -12.27 8.50
N ARG A 517 22.04 -12.24 7.23
CA ARG A 517 21.24 -12.02 6.02
C ARG A 517 21.74 -12.86 4.85
N GLY A 518 20.93 -12.95 3.79
CA GLY A 518 21.29 -13.67 2.57
C GLY A 518 21.60 -15.14 2.83
N MET A 519 22.60 -15.68 2.12
CA MET A 519 22.95 -17.11 2.17
C MET A 519 23.08 -17.66 3.59
N LYS A 520 23.79 -16.95 4.48
CA LYS A 520 24.02 -17.42 5.85
C LYS A 520 22.73 -17.56 6.66
N LEU A 521 21.77 -16.66 6.44
CA LEU A 521 20.47 -16.74 7.09
C LEU A 521 19.67 -17.95 6.58
N PHE A 522 19.78 -18.27 5.29
CA PHE A 522 19.14 -19.44 4.69
C PHE A 522 19.84 -20.76 5.04
N ASP A 523 21.16 -20.76 5.26
CA ASP A 523 21.92 -21.90 5.83
C ASP A 523 21.40 -22.28 7.22
N GLN A 524 20.92 -21.31 8.01
CA GLN A 524 20.28 -21.58 9.32
C GLN A 524 18.85 -22.15 9.17
N LEU A 525 18.14 -21.81 8.09
CA LEU A 525 16.75 -22.21 7.90
C LEU A 525 16.61 -23.58 7.22
N TYR A 526 17.39 -23.81 6.17
CA TYR A 526 17.29 -25.00 5.31
C TYR A 526 18.49 -25.92 5.51
N GLU A 527 18.25 -27.22 5.31
CA GLU A 527 19.36 -28.17 5.16
C GLU A 527 19.92 -28.04 3.74
N LEU A 528 21.01 -27.27 3.59
CA LEU A 528 21.60 -27.00 2.28
C LEU A 528 22.60 -28.07 1.86
N GLU A 529 22.44 -28.58 0.64
CA GLU A 529 23.42 -29.45 -0.02
C GLU A 529 24.44 -28.60 -0.78
N ASP A 530 25.72 -28.95 -0.64
CA ASP A 530 26.76 -28.48 -1.54
C ASP A 530 26.57 -29.21 -2.88
N THR A 531 26.55 -28.43 -3.97
CA THR A 531 26.59 -29.03 -5.31
C THR A 531 28.03 -29.46 -5.54
N GLU A 532 28.32 -30.76 -5.43
CA GLU A 532 29.53 -31.30 -6.06
C GLU A 532 29.36 -31.08 -7.56
N GLU A 533 30.14 -30.15 -8.12
CA GLU A 533 30.33 -30.03 -9.57
C GLU A 533 30.82 -31.39 -10.08
N ASN A 534 29.99 -32.07 -10.88
CA ASN A 534 30.40 -33.20 -11.72
C ASN A 534 30.51 -32.72 -13.17
#